data_AF-A0A962CYU1-F1
#
_entry.id   AF-A0A962CYU1-F1
#
_cell.length_a   1.000
_cell.length_b   1.000
_cell.length_c   1.000
_cell.angle_alpha   90.00
_cell.angle_beta   90.00
_cell.angle_gamma   90.00
#
_symmetry.space_group_name_H-M   'P 1'
#
loop_
_entity.id
_entity.type
_entity.pdbx_description
1 polymer ?
#
loop_
_entity_poly.entity_id
_entity_poly.type
_entity_poly.pdbx_seq_one_letter_code
_entity_poly.pdbx_strand_id
1 'polypeptide(L)'
;MKINFIKTILSLLLLTVTSISSAFVTVGATADCDYNTLLDAYNDADPFVRITANKTVKPNFTFAKTKWMTGGYASCASASAGDPPVGKTYWLAPFDNMVTFDIDGPVGSNTIVVADGFNIYGGVNTGLGQTGGIKVWGDVFLTIANSNVYDHESEFGGGIQVHGEDARVIATNTQIYNNTAIKVGGGVSCTNGASFTLMGESSIKGNEALSGANLVEFPGHGGGIYADTGCQVTINSGDNNDLFATEFGVLSNIAAGQGGGIYIKGGSSVELTGNANHPASIIGNISNIDTTDVIIGGGGVYLQGSNNFPGDGTSFTSTNGRIELNIAQHAGAGFGVTGGASFTMNRAEGNCWDNDKCSSLSSNFVADTDHDGDGTAAAGYIYDINSTASISQTLLKNNHANESALFYVRHFGNLFLEGNVITDNGPNGQPFASDLITLYAVTNAANLDFFYNTIAGNTVDNHFNFYGSNAQNWVRIYNSIIYDQGDIFTISGNTTPFLRMKCNYVHETNSFPSNGGSIELEDNYPFNPDFVDSANGDYHLQSQSFAKDLCSENEIQSSYPDIEGNPRGIDDPAVPNLRGPFDVGAYEEISFDIIFKDSFE
;
A
#
# COMPACT_ATOMS: atom_id res chain seq x y z
N MET A 1 34.44 -42.92 12.20
CA MET A 1 35.23 -42.49 13.39
C MET A 1 35.51 -40.98 13.44
N LYS A 2 35.63 -40.24 12.31
CA LYS A 2 35.84 -38.78 12.30
C LYS A 2 34.61 -37.90 12.66
N ILE A 3 33.38 -38.41 12.53
CA ILE A 3 32.15 -37.63 12.79
C ILE A 3 31.86 -37.43 14.29
N ASN A 4 32.30 -38.35 15.15
CA ASN A 4 32.06 -38.23 16.60
C ASN A 4 32.99 -37.20 17.28
N PHE A 5 34.18 -36.94 16.72
CA PHE A 5 35.12 -35.99 17.31
C PHE A 5 34.67 -34.52 17.14
N ILE A 6 33.99 -34.20 16.03
CA ILE A 6 33.44 -32.86 15.78
C ILE A 6 32.23 -32.58 16.68
N LYS A 7 31.35 -33.57 16.92
CA LYS A 7 30.24 -33.42 17.88
C LYS A 7 30.73 -33.20 19.31
N THR A 8 31.78 -33.90 19.75
CA THR A 8 32.34 -33.69 21.09
C THR A 8 33.01 -32.32 21.24
N ILE A 9 33.70 -31.82 20.21
CA ILE A 9 34.26 -30.45 20.23
C ILE A 9 33.16 -29.39 20.22
N LEU A 10 32.09 -29.57 19.44
CA LEU A 10 30.96 -28.62 19.41
C LEU A 10 30.17 -28.61 20.73
N SER A 11 29.99 -29.78 21.37
CA SER A 11 29.37 -29.89 22.70
C SER A 11 30.26 -29.34 23.82
N LEU A 12 31.59 -29.47 23.71
CA LEU A 12 32.53 -28.86 24.66
C LEU A 12 32.59 -27.34 24.47
N LEU A 13 32.48 -26.84 23.23
CA LEU A 13 32.42 -25.40 22.92
C LEU A 13 31.12 -24.77 23.42
N LEU A 14 29.98 -25.49 23.31
CA LEU A 14 28.68 -25.07 23.89
C LEU A 14 28.69 -25.05 25.42
N LEU A 15 29.47 -25.92 26.07
CA LEU A 15 29.65 -25.93 27.54
C LEU A 15 30.64 -24.87 28.04
N THR A 16 31.41 -24.24 27.14
CA THR A 16 32.30 -23.11 27.45
C THR A 16 31.73 -21.75 27.08
N VAL A 17 30.49 -21.68 26.59
CA VAL A 17 29.70 -20.44 26.66
C VAL A 17 29.26 -20.31 28.12
N THR A 18 30.23 -20.05 28.99
CA THR A 18 29.94 -19.43 30.28
C THR A 18 29.08 -18.23 29.97
N SER A 19 27.90 -18.16 30.58
CA SER A 19 27.01 -17.01 30.54
C SER A 19 27.82 -15.74 30.73
N ILE A 20 28.23 -15.11 29.62
CA ILE A 20 28.71 -13.75 29.64
C ILE A 20 27.43 -13.01 29.98
N SER A 21 27.20 -12.78 31.27
CA SER A 21 26.20 -11.85 31.73
C SER A 21 26.57 -10.57 31.01
N SER A 22 25.79 -10.23 29.96
CA SER A 22 25.94 -8.94 29.32
C SER A 22 25.71 -7.93 30.43
N ALA A 23 26.74 -7.20 30.79
CA ALA A 23 26.60 -6.15 31.78
C ALA A 23 25.55 -5.16 31.25
N PHE A 24 24.58 -4.86 32.09
CA PHE A 24 23.51 -3.91 31.85
C PHE A 24 23.43 -3.00 33.06
N VAL A 25 22.89 -1.81 32.84
CA VAL A 25 22.64 -0.86 33.90
C VAL A 25 21.15 -0.59 34.01
N THR A 26 20.69 -0.29 35.22
CA THR A 26 19.29 -0.05 35.54
C THR A 26 19.03 1.43 35.80
N VAL A 27 17.87 1.91 35.32
CA VAL A 27 17.42 3.29 35.52
C VAL A 27 16.04 3.28 36.16
N GLY A 28 15.90 3.96 37.28
CA GLY A 28 14.61 4.09 37.96
C GLY A 28 14.62 5.13 39.06
N ALA A 29 13.58 5.10 39.90
CA ALA A 29 13.42 6.01 41.03
C ALA A 29 13.77 5.37 42.39
N THR A 30 14.03 4.07 42.40
CA THR A 30 14.27 3.29 43.61
C THR A 30 15.77 3.21 43.90
N ALA A 31 16.14 3.02 45.18
CA ALA A 31 17.54 3.09 45.62
C ALA A 31 18.42 1.90 45.15
N ASP A 32 17.80 0.87 44.59
CA ASP A 32 18.42 -0.31 43.99
C ASP A 32 18.80 -0.12 42.50
N CYS A 33 18.52 1.05 41.92
CA CYS A 33 18.92 1.37 40.56
C CYS A 33 20.37 1.86 40.47
N ASP A 34 21.07 1.51 39.40
CA ASP A 34 22.42 2.00 39.12
C ASP A 34 22.42 3.51 38.86
N TYR A 35 21.40 4.00 38.15
CA TYR A 35 21.23 5.41 37.81
C TYR A 35 19.81 5.93 38.08
N ASN A 36 19.74 7.22 38.39
CA ASN A 36 18.47 7.93 38.52
C ASN A 36 18.01 8.60 37.22
N THR A 37 18.91 8.77 36.24
CA THR A 37 18.62 9.45 34.97
C THR A 37 19.10 8.62 33.79
N LEU A 38 18.42 8.78 32.64
CA LEU A 38 18.84 8.12 31.41
C LEU A 38 20.14 8.70 30.85
N LEU A 39 20.44 9.98 31.09
CA LEU A 39 21.68 10.59 30.63
C LEU A 39 22.90 9.95 31.31
N ASP A 40 22.81 9.66 32.61
CA ASP A 40 23.91 9.00 33.33
C ASP A 40 24.13 7.57 32.82
N ALA A 41 23.06 6.80 32.64
CA ALA A 41 23.12 5.46 32.05
C ALA A 41 23.55 5.46 30.57
N TYR A 42 23.19 6.51 29.82
CA TYR A 42 23.68 6.71 28.46
C TYR A 42 25.19 6.91 28.48
N ASN A 43 25.73 7.70 29.41
CA ASN A 43 27.17 7.93 29.52
C ASN A 43 27.96 6.70 29.99
N ASP A 44 27.29 5.72 30.60
CA ASP A 44 27.92 4.46 30.97
C ASP A 44 28.45 3.67 29.74
N ALA A 45 29.48 2.86 30.00
CA ALA A 45 30.13 2.02 28.99
C ALA A 45 29.26 0.82 28.58
N ASP A 46 28.38 0.35 29.45
CA ASP A 46 27.47 -0.76 29.16
C ASP A 46 26.43 -0.33 28.14
N PRO A 47 26.23 -1.10 27.06
CA PRO A 47 25.34 -0.68 26.00
C PRO A 47 23.88 -1.04 26.31
N PHE A 48 23.61 -1.90 27.30
CA PHE A 48 22.27 -2.33 27.69
C PHE A 48 21.75 -1.51 28.87
N VAL A 49 20.57 -0.92 28.71
CA VAL A 49 19.92 -0.08 29.72
C VAL A 49 18.51 -0.60 29.96
N ARG A 50 18.18 -0.95 31.20
CA ARG A 50 16.85 -1.40 31.61
C ARG A 50 16.17 -0.31 32.43
N ILE A 51 14.97 0.09 32.05
CA ILE A 51 14.28 1.25 32.62
C ILE A 51 12.97 0.83 33.26
N THR A 52 12.71 1.32 34.46
CA THR A 52 11.48 1.00 35.18
C THR A 52 10.27 1.74 34.61
N ALA A 53 9.07 1.14 34.75
CA ALA A 53 7.81 1.71 34.31
C ALA A 53 7.38 2.94 35.14
N ASN A 54 7.83 3.04 36.40
CA ASN A 54 7.54 4.19 37.27
C ASN A 54 8.43 5.41 36.97
N LYS A 55 9.31 5.34 35.98
CA LYS A 55 10.18 6.44 35.56
C LYS A 55 9.60 7.13 34.33
N THR A 56 9.47 8.45 34.40
CA THR A 56 9.34 9.29 33.21
C THR A 56 10.72 9.79 32.79
N VAL A 57 11.12 9.47 31.56
CA VAL A 57 12.34 9.95 30.92
C VAL A 57 12.03 11.27 30.23
N LYS A 58 12.91 12.25 30.41
CA LYS A 58 12.89 13.55 29.71
C LYS A 58 14.29 13.81 29.20
N PRO A 59 14.63 13.44 27.96
CA PRO A 59 15.97 13.67 27.48
C PRO A 59 16.13 15.14 27.11
N ASN A 60 17.37 15.58 27.25
CA ASN A 60 17.89 16.85 26.82
C ASN A 60 19.20 16.63 26.05
N PHE A 61 19.35 15.45 25.44
CA PHE A 61 20.57 15.01 24.78
C PHE A 61 20.27 14.20 23.52
N THR A 62 21.23 14.22 22.59
CA THR A 62 21.19 13.49 21.33
C THR A 62 21.96 12.19 21.44
N PHE A 63 21.37 11.10 20.95
CA PHE A 63 22.04 9.80 20.89
C PHE A 63 23.00 9.77 19.70
N ALA A 64 24.27 9.45 19.99
CA ALA A 64 25.35 9.41 19.01
C ALA A 64 26.28 8.19 19.23
N LYS A 65 25.79 7.16 19.93
CA LYS A 65 26.48 5.88 20.15
C LYS A 65 25.50 4.74 20.34
N THR A 66 26.02 3.51 20.26
CA THR A 66 25.21 2.30 20.36
C THR A 66 24.61 2.10 21.76
N LYS A 67 23.29 1.94 21.84
CA LYS A 67 22.54 1.64 23.07
C LYS A 67 21.31 0.76 22.80
N TRP A 68 21.09 -0.23 23.66
CA TRP A 68 19.90 -1.07 23.72
C TRP A 68 19.12 -0.74 24.98
N MET A 69 17.93 -0.17 24.82
CA MET A 69 17.08 0.27 25.91
C MET A 69 15.81 -0.55 25.95
N THR A 70 15.49 -1.09 27.13
CA THR A 70 14.22 -1.81 27.38
C THR A 70 13.51 -1.15 28.56
N GLY A 71 12.31 -0.63 28.30
CA GLY A 71 11.43 -0.03 29.30
C GLY A 71 10.46 -1.03 29.92
N GLY A 72 9.70 -0.57 30.92
CA GLY A 72 8.54 -1.28 31.43
C GLY A 72 8.77 -2.20 32.63
N TYR A 73 9.98 -2.25 33.20
CA TYR A 73 10.24 -3.09 34.37
C TYR A 73 9.54 -2.57 35.63
N ALA A 74 9.06 -3.46 36.50
CA ALA A 74 8.38 -3.06 37.73
C ALA A 74 9.31 -2.30 38.71
N SER A 75 10.57 -2.75 38.80
CA SER A 75 11.63 -2.16 39.62
C SER A 75 13.02 -2.47 39.05
N CYS A 76 14.07 -1.84 39.58
CA CYS A 76 15.44 -2.17 39.20
C CYS A 76 15.85 -3.56 39.68
N ALA A 77 15.32 -4.04 40.81
CA ALA A 77 15.45 -5.41 41.26
C ALA A 77 14.81 -6.42 40.29
N SER A 78 13.61 -6.15 39.76
CA SER A 78 12.98 -7.04 38.77
C SER A 78 13.76 -7.03 37.45
N ALA A 79 14.22 -5.86 37.01
CA ALA A 79 15.12 -5.72 35.88
C ALA A 79 16.43 -6.50 36.09
N SER A 80 16.96 -6.49 37.31
CA SER A 80 18.20 -7.21 37.66
C SER A 80 18.01 -8.73 37.72
N ALA A 81 16.84 -9.17 38.19
CA ALA A 81 16.43 -10.57 38.21
C ALA A 81 16.14 -11.14 36.81
N GLY A 82 15.96 -10.29 35.79
CA GLY A 82 15.60 -10.70 34.44
C GLY A 82 14.11 -11.01 34.28
N ASP A 83 13.26 -10.48 35.16
CA ASP A 83 11.82 -10.59 35.04
C ASP A 83 11.33 -9.86 33.78
N PRO A 84 10.26 -10.32 33.10
CA PRO A 84 9.73 -9.63 31.94
C PRO A 84 9.17 -8.23 32.30
N PRO A 85 9.22 -7.24 31.38
CA PRO A 85 8.53 -5.97 31.55
C PRO A 85 7.03 -6.18 31.80
N VAL A 86 6.46 -5.38 32.70
CA VAL A 86 5.04 -5.44 33.09
C VAL A 86 4.20 -4.29 32.52
N GLY A 87 4.82 -3.41 31.73
CA GLY A 87 4.19 -2.23 31.13
C GLY A 87 5.14 -1.52 30.17
N LYS A 88 4.96 -0.22 29.96
CA LYS A 88 5.86 0.63 29.16
C LYS A 88 6.45 1.75 30.01
N THR A 89 7.68 2.15 29.72
CA THR A 89 8.29 3.35 30.32
C THR A 89 7.83 4.59 29.56
N TYR A 90 7.55 5.68 30.26
CA TYR A 90 7.12 6.94 29.65
C TYR A 90 8.31 7.81 29.26
N TRP A 91 8.29 8.32 28.04
CA TRP A 91 9.29 9.19 27.46
C TRP A 91 8.60 10.45 26.93
N LEU A 92 8.84 11.59 27.60
CA LEU A 92 8.09 12.82 27.41
C LEU A 92 9.02 13.99 27.09
N ALA A 93 8.68 14.80 26.09
CA ALA A 93 9.38 16.06 25.83
C ALA A 93 9.26 17.02 27.03
N PRO A 94 10.36 17.65 27.48
CA PRO A 94 10.30 18.49 28.67
C PRO A 94 9.59 19.85 28.45
N PHE A 95 9.58 20.36 27.22
CA PHE A 95 9.06 21.68 26.84
C PHE A 95 8.60 21.71 25.37
N ASP A 96 7.83 22.74 25.00
CA ASP A 96 7.59 23.10 23.60
C ASP A 96 8.91 23.43 22.87
N ASN A 97 8.94 23.21 21.57
CA ASN A 97 10.09 23.31 20.67
C ASN A 97 11.22 22.32 20.96
N MET A 98 10.89 21.11 21.41
CA MET A 98 11.87 20.05 21.62
C MET A 98 11.46 18.74 20.96
N VAL A 99 12.46 18.03 20.45
CA VAL A 99 12.35 16.64 20.00
C VAL A 99 12.27 15.74 21.23
N THR A 100 11.35 14.78 21.24
CA THR A 100 11.22 13.82 22.33
C THR A 100 12.36 12.82 22.35
N PHE A 101 12.78 12.34 21.17
CA PHE A 101 13.86 11.38 21.02
C PHE A 101 14.74 11.75 19.81
N ASP A 102 15.92 12.30 20.08
CA ASP A 102 16.83 12.82 19.07
C ASP A 102 18.05 11.90 18.89
N ILE A 103 18.26 11.43 17.66
CA ILE A 103 19.38 10.55 17.29
C ILE A 103 20.07 11.16 16.06
N ASP A 104 21.35 11.49 16.23
CA ASP A 104 22.18 12.09 15.19
C ASP A 104 23.51 11.35 15.13
N GLY A 105 23.66 10.54 14.08
CA GLY A 105 24.85 9.77 13.81
C GLY A 105 25.72 10.50 12.78
N PRO A 106 26.94 10.94 13.14
CA PRO A 106 27.87 11.49 12.15
C PRO A 106 28.09 10.50 11.00
N VAL A 107 28.36 11.03 9.80
CA VAL A 107 28.73 10.19 8.65
C VAL A 107 29.92 9.28 9.00
N GLY A 108 29.79 7.99 8.70
CA GLY A 108 30.72 6.92 9.07
C GLY A 108 30.52 6.38 10.49
N SER A 109 29.53 6.87 11.26
CA SER A 109 29.20 6.32 12.57
C SER A 109 28.29 5.10 12.43
N ASN A 110 28.53 4.04 13.21
CA ASN A 110 27.60 2.92 13.34
C ASN A 110 26.74 3.14 14.59
N THR A 111 25.91 4.19 14.59
CA THR A 111 25.05 4.50 15.73
C THR A 111 23.83 3.58 15.71
N ILE A 112 23.79 2.59 16.60
CA ILE A 112 22.70 1.62 16.71
C ILE A 112 21.90 1.88 17.98
N VAL A 113 20.63 2.25 17.85
CA VAL A 113 19.75 2.49 18.98
C VAL A 113 18.59 1.51 18.92
N VAL A 114 18.30 0.84 20.04
CA VAL A 114 17.09 0.01 20.19
C VAL A 114 16.27 0.56 21.35
N ALA A 115 15.00 0.81 21.11
CA ALA A 115 14.03 1.25 22.10
C ALA A 115 12.85 0.27 22.13
N ASP A 116 12.77 -0.53 23.19
CA ASP A 116 11.73 -1.53 23.39
C ASP A 116 10.86 -1.22 24.60
N GLY A 117 9.54 -1.22 24.45
CA GLY A 117 8.59 -1.04 25.56
C GLY A 117 8.44 0.40 26.07
N PHE A 118 8.30 1.38 25.17
CA PHE A 118 8.16 2.80 25.52
C PHE A 118 6.83 3.41 25.09
N ASN A 119 6.34 4.38 25.87
CA ASN A 119 5.36 5.39 25.43
C ASN A 119 6.12 6.69 25.18
N ILE A 120 6.31 7.06 23.91
CA ILE A 120 7.02 8.25 23.45
C ILE A 120 5.96 9.26 23.00
N TYR A 121 5.84 10.40 23.68
CA TYR A 121 4.70 11.30 23.44
C TYR A 121 4.92 12.77 23.83
N GLY A 122 4.02 13.64 23.36
CA GLY A 122 3.84 15.01 23.85
C GLY A 122 4.89 16.03 23.40
N GLY A 123 5.67 15.69 22.38
CA GLY A 123 6.67 16.59 21.80
C GLY A 123 6.08 17.54 20.77
N VAL A 124 6.32 18.83 20.93
CA VAL A 124 5.87 19.90 20.02
C VAL A 124 7.11 20.61 19.48
N ASN A 125 7.31 20.64 18.18
CA ASN A 125 8.39 21.40 17.55
C ASN A 125 8.03 21.86 16.15
N THR A 126 7.46 23.06 16.06
CA THR A 126 6.99 23.68 14.82
C THR A 126 8.06 24.58 14.17
N GLY A 127 9.31 24.49 14.65
CA GLY A 127 10.45 25.17 14.04
C GLY A 127 10.79 24.62 12.65
N LEU A 128 11.45 25.45 11.83
CA LEU A 128 11.84 25.09 10.47
C LEU A 128 12.73 23.83 10.43
N GLY A 129 12.32 22.84 9.64
CA GLY A 129 12.96 21.55 9.44
C GLY A 129 12.85 20.57 10.60
N GLN A 130 11.99 20.81 11.59
CA GLN A 130 12.00 20.05 12.84
C GLN A 130 10.87 19.01 12.98
N THR A 131 11.15 18.00 13.81
CA THR A 131 10.17 17.03 14.35
C THR A 131 9.97 17.22 15.85
N GLY A 132 8.78 16.93 16.37
CA GLY A 132 8.47 16.92 17.80
C GLY A 132 8.61 15.55 18.45
N GLY A 133 8.40 14.48 17.67
CA GLY A 133 8.50 13.10 18.15
C GLY A 133 9.92 12.57 18.12
N ILE A 134 10.19 11.67 17.18
CA ILE A 134 11.48 10.99 17.03
C ILE A 134 12.22 11.55 15.81
N LYS A 135 13.44 12.05 16.02
CA LYS A 135 14.34 12.49 14.97
C LYS A 135 15.46 11.48 14.77
N VAL A 136 15.62 11.01 13.53
CA VAL A 136 16.70 10.10 13.13
C VAL A 136 17.46 10.74 11.97
N TRP A 137 18.71 11.10 12.20
CA TRP A 137 19.54 11.83 11.26
C TRP A 137 20.92 11.18 11.05
N GLY A 138 21.37 11.14 9.79
CA GLY A 138 22.70 10.64 9.43
C GLY A 138 22.82 9.12 9.45
N ASP A 139 23.99 8.59 9.80
CA ASP A 139 24.28 7.15 9.72
C ASP A 139 23.80 6.44 10.99
N VAL A 140 22.49 6.23 11.07
CA VAL A 140 21.81 5.73 12.27
C VAL A 140 20.94 4.52 11.92
N PHE A 141 20.98 3.51 12.78
CA PHE A 141 20.02 2.42 12.78
C PHE A 141 19.20 2.44 14.07
N LEU A 142 17.90 2.73 13.96
CA LEU A 142 16.96 2.71 15.06
C LEU A 142 16.00 1.52 14.91
N THR A 143 15.88 0.72 15.97
CA THR A 143 14.76 -0.23 16.12
C THR A 143 13.84 0.22 17.24
N ILE A 144 12.56 0.38 16.93
CA ILE A 144 11.49 0.64 17.89
C ILE A 144 10.64 -0.63 17.99
N ALA A 145 10.55 -1.20 19.18
CA ALA A 145 9.81 -2.43 19.43
C ALA A 145 8.77 -2.24 20.53
N ASN A 146 7.60 -2.88 20.39
CA ASN A 146 6.56 -2.94 21.44
C ASN A 146 6.22 -1.56 22.05
N SER A 147 6.27 -0.50 21.25
CA SER A 147 6.22 0.89 21.73
C SER A 147 5.05 1.67 21.13
N ASN A 148 4.75 2.82 21.72
CA ASN A 148 3.76 3.77 21.23
C ASN A 148 4.45 5.12 20.97
N VAL A 149 4.15 5.75 19.83
CA VAL A 149 4.65 7.08 19.43
C VAL A 149 3.44 7.96 19.09
N TYR A 150 3.10 8.91 19.95
CA TYR A 150 1.79 9.58 19.85
C TYR A 150 1.70 11.00 20.40
N ASP A 151 0.66 11.72 20.02
CA ASP A 151 0.36 13.09 20.44
C ASP A 151 1.57 14.03 20.27
N HIS A 152 2.27 13.91 19.13
CA HIS A 152 3.34 14.83 18.73
C HIS A 152 2.83 15.85 17.71
N GLU A 153 3.39 17.06 17.75
CA GLU A 153 3.13 18.11 16.77
C GLU A 153 4.45 18.62 16.18
N SER A 154 4.56 18.67 14.86
CA SER A 154 5.79 19.10 14.19
C SER A 154 5.59 19.73 12.82
N GLU A 155 6.66 20.17 12.18
CA GLU A 155 6.62 20.55 10.77
C GLU A 155 6.68 19.35 9.83
N PHE A 156 7.59 18.41 10.11
CA PHE A 156 7.82 17.19 9.33
C PHE A 156 7.75 15.97 10.24
N GLY A 157 7.06 14.92 9.81
CA GLY A 157 7.08 13.64 10.52
C GLY A 157 6.56 13.81 11.94
N GLY A 158 5.26 14.04 12.08
CA GLY A 158 4.62 14.35 13.38
C GLY A 158 5.12 13.38 14.45
N GLY A 159 5.01 12.08 14.18
CA GLY A 159 5.57 11.03 15.02
C GLY A 159 7.08 10.80 14.80
N ILE A 160 7.49 10.49 13.57
CA ILE A 160 8.88 10.10 13.24
C ILE A 160 9.38 10.85 12.00
N GLN A 161 10.56 11.44 12.10
CA GLN A 161 11.30 11.96 10.95
C GLN A 161 12.60 11.19 10.76
N VAL A 162 12.81 10.67 9.54
CA VAL A 162 14.01 9.93 9.13
C VAL A 162 14.66 10.65 7.95
N HIS A 163 15.94 11.00 8.10
CA HIS A 163 16.67 11.77 7.10
C HIS A 163 18.14 11.35 6.97
N GLY A 164 18.55 11.05 5.73
CA GLY A 164 19.94 10.72 5.36
C GLY A 164 20.06 9.34 4.71
N GLU A 165 21.04 9.20 3.81
CA GLU A 165 21.16 8.02 2.91
C GLU A 165 21.31 6.70 3.67
N ASP A 166 21.91 6.75 4.87
CA ASP A 166 22.12 5.58 5.73
C ASP A 166 21.23 5.57 6.99
N ALA A 167 20.28 6.50 7.09
CA ALA A 167 19.32 6.53 8.19
C ALA A 167 18.26 5.43 8.03
N ARG A 168 18.13 4.56 9.04
CA ARG A 168 17.21 3.41 8.98
C ARG A 168 16.40 3.30 10.25
N VAL A 169 15.09 3.13 10.09
CA VAL A 169 14.16 2.89 11.18
C VAL A 169 13.37 1.61 10.93
N ILE A 170 13.35 0.72 11.92
CA ILE A 170 12.47 -0.45 11.95
C ILE A 170 11.50 -0.30 13.13
N ALA A 171 10.20 -0.26 12.83
CA ALA A 171 9.12 -0.28 13.81
C ALA A 171 8.46 -1.67 13.81
N THR A 172 8.51 -2.36 14.95
CA THR A 172 7.94 -3.71 15.12
C THR A 172 7.00 -3.73 16.32
N ASN A 173 5.81 -4.29 16.15
CA ASN A 173 4.73 -4.26 17.15
C ASN A 173 4.56 -2.86 17.78
N THR A 174 4.61 -1.83 16.94
CA THR A 174 4.69 -0.43 17.37
C THR A 174 3.52 0.36 16.78
N GLN A 175 2.89 1.18 17.62
CA GLN A 175 1.79 2.04 17.20
C GLN A 175 2.24 3.50 17.12
N ILE A 176 2.08 4.12 15.95
CA ILE A 176 2.38 5.52 15.67
C ILE A 176 1.03 6.21 15.39
N TYR A 177 0.52 7.01 16.33
CA TYR A 177 -0.85 7.52 16.24
C TYR A 177 -1.09 8.91 16.79
N ASN A 178 -2.15 9.58 16.34
CA ASN A 178 -2.55 10.93 16.77
C ASN A 178 -1.41 11.95 16.71
N ASN A 179 -0.54 11.83 15.71
CA ASN A 179 0.50 12.82 15.48
C ASN A 179 0.06 13.80 14.39
N THR A 180 0.51 15.04 14.51
CA THR A 180 0.17 16.12 13.59
C THR A 180 1.42 16.73 12.99
N ALA A 181 1.50 16.79 11.67
CA ALA A 181 2.51 17.56 10.94
C ALA A 181 1.84 18.78 10.27
N ILE A 182 2.43 19.97 10.42
CA ILE A 182 1.90 21.19 9.76
C ILE A 182 2.30 21.31 8.28
N LYS A 183 3.14 20.39 7.78
CA LYS A 183 3.49 20.30 6.35
C LYS A 183 3.33 18.91 5.76
N VAL A 184 4.09 17.92 6.21
CA VAL A 184 4.09 16.60 5.57
C VAL A 184 4.42 15.46 6.55
N GLY A 185 3.88 14.28 6.28
CA GLY A 185 4.16 13.07 7.05
C GLY A 185 3.56 13.16 8.44
N GLY A 186 2.24 13.13 8.57
CA GLY A 186 1.57 13.23 9.88
C GLY A 186 2.11 12.18 10.85
N GLY A 187 2.20 10.92 10.41
CA GLY A 187 2.89 9.85 11.14
C GLY A 187 4.41 9.87 10.92
N VAL A 188 4.84 9.65 9.67
CA VAL A 188 6.24 9.45 9.29
C VAL A 188 6.64 10.34 8.12
N SER A 189 7.79 11.00 8.23
CA SER A 189 8.47 11.68 7.12
C SER A 189 9.82 11.02 6.87
N CYS A 190 10.04 10.55 5.65
CA CYS A 190 11.27 9.86 5.24
C CYS A 190 11.86 10.51 4.00
N THR A 191 13.13 10.89 4.07
CA THR A 191 13.77 11.72 3.04
C THR A 191 15.25 11.43 2.83
N ASN A 192 15.76 11.83 1.66
CA ASN A 192 17.19 11.86 1.34
C ASN A 192 17.86 10.48 1.45
N GLY A 193 17.29 9.49 0.77
CA GLY A 193 17.81 8.11 0.71
C GLY A 193 17.54 7.26 1.95
N ALA A 194 16.89 7.79 2.98
CA ALA A 194 16.58 7.05 4.20
C ALA A 194 15.65 5.84 3.98
N SER A 195 15.63 4.92 4.95
CA SER A 195 14.71 3.78 4.95
C SER A 195 13.82 3.70 6.18
N PHE A 196 12.55 3.33 5.99
CA PHE A 196 11.59 3.08 7.06
C PHE A 196 10.88 1.73 6.84
N THR A 197 10.84 0.89 7.87
CA THR A 197 10.16 -0.40 7.82
C THR A 197 9.13 -0.54 8.94
N LEU A 198 7.89 -0.86 8.58
CA LEU A 198 6.80 -1.17 9.50
C LEU A 198 6.49 -2.68 9.42
N MET A 199 6.53 -3.41 10.54
CA MET A 199 6.28 -4.86 10.52
C MET A 199 5.62 -5.39 11.80
N GLY A 200 5.10 -6.61 11.72
CA GLY A 200 4.40 -7.26 12.84
C GLY A 200 3.03 -6.64 13.10
N GLU A 201 2.63 -6.57 14.36
CA GLU A 201 1.38 -5.94 14.80
C GLU A 201 1.57 -4.43 14.97
N SER A 202 1.98 -3.75 13.89
CA SER A 202 2.27 -2.31 13.91
C SER A 202 1.19 -1.49 13.19
N SER A 203 1.05 -0.22 13.59
CA SER A 203 0.08 0.67 12.96
C SER A 203 0.60 2.10 12.83
N ILE A 204 0.35 2.75 11.69
CA ILE A 204 0.42 4.20 11.54
C ILE A 204 -1.02 4.68 11.38
N LYS A 205 -1.60 5.24 12.46
CA LYS A 205 -3.04 5.48 12.50
C LYS A 205 -3.51 6.80 13.08
N GLY A 206 -4.55 7.39 12.50
CA GLY A 206 -5.14 8.63 13.05
C GLY A 206 -4.17 9.81 13.07
N ASN A 207 -3.18 9.82 12.18
CA ASN A 207 -2.24 10.94 12.07
C ASN A 207 -2.75 11.94 11.03
N GLU A 208 -2.30 13.19 11.15
CA GLU A 208 -2.77 14.29 10.32
C GLU A 208 -1.62 15.11 9.73
N ALA A 209 -1.68 15.38 8.42
CA ALA A 209 -0.83 16.36 7.75
C ALA A 209 -1.69 17.58 7.36
N LEU A 210 -1.51 18.69 8.07
CA LEU A 210 -2.29 19.92 7.89
C LEU A 210 -1.75 20.76 6.72
N SER A 211 -2.62 21.58 6.12
CA SER A 211 -2.17 22.71 5.32
C SER A 211 -1.78 23.84 6.27
N GLY A 212 -0.49 24.16 6.35
CA GLY A 212 -0.04 25.27 7.20
C GLY A 212 -0.84 26.54 6.88
N ALA A 213 -1.43 27.19 7.90
CA ALA A 213 -2.48 28.20 7.78
C ALA A 213 -2.16 29.47 6.95
N ASN A 214 -0.98 29.56 6.32
CA ASN A 214 -0.58 30.64 5.41
C ASN A 214 0.41 30.15 4.32
N LEU A 215 0.57 28.84 4.14
CA LEU A 215 1.57 28.26 3.24
C LEU A 215 0.87 27.55 2.08
N VAL A 216 0.53 28.33 1.06
CA VAL A 216 0.03 27.80 -0.23
C VAL A 216 1.02 26.79 -0.84
N GLU A 217 2.30 26.84 -0.45
CA GLU A 217 3.36 25.99 -0.99
C GLU A 217 3.41 24.56 -0.43
N PHE A 218 2.73 24.26 0.70
CA PHE A 218 2.80 22.94 1.32
C PHE A 218 1.42 22.46 1.79
N PRO A 219 0.60 21.93 0.88
CA PRO A 219 -0.68 21.34 1.26
C PRO A 219 -0.41 19.99 1.92
N GLY A 220 -0.33 19.95 3.26
CA GLY A 220 -0.43 18.75 4.11
C GLY A 220 -0.36 17.38 3.43
N HIS A 221 0.81 16.91 2.99
CA HIS A 221 0.92 15.65 2.23
C HIS A 221 1.30 14.46 3.11
N GLY A 222 0.79 13.27 2.79
CA GLY A 222 1.19 12.05 3.48
C GLY A 222 0.70 12.03 4.92
N GLY A 223 -0.61 11.91 5.14
CA GLY A 223 -1.18 11.90 6.50
C GLY A 223 -0.55 10.80 7.36
N GLY A 224 -0.41 9.60 6.80
CA GLY A 224 0.37 8.51 7.41
C GLY A 224 1.86 8.66 7.13
N ILE A 225 2.27 8.53 5.86
CA ILE A 225 3.67 8.50 5.44
C ILE A 225 3.90 9.50 4.30
N TYR A 226 4.98 10.28 4.41
CA TYR A 226 5.55 11.07 3.33
C TYR A 226 6.96 10.56 2.99
N ALA A 227 7.17 10.16 1.74
CA ALA A 227 8.45 9.65 1.23
C ALA A 227 8.95 10.51 0.06
N ASP A 228 10.17 11.02 0.18
CA ASP A 228 10.77 11.95 -0.82
C ASP A 228 12.27 11.68 -1.02
N THR A 229 12.79 12.08 -2.18
CA THR A 229 14.22 12.11 -2.51
C THR A 229 14.89 10.76 -2.23
N GLY A 230 14.44 9.71 -2.90
CA GLY A 230 15.01 8.36 -2.83
C GLY A 230 14.73 7.59 -1.54
N CYS A 231 13.77 8.01 -0.72
CA CYS A 231 13.38 7.24 0.47
C CYS A 231 12.85 5.84 0.08
N GLN A 232 13.15 4.83 0.90
CA GLN A 232 12.64 3.47 0.76
C GLN A 232 11.73 3.11 1.94
N VAL A 233 10.50 2.71 1.66
CA VAL A 233 9.53 2.31 2.69
C VAL A 233 9.12 0.86 2.47
N THR A 234 9.11 0.06 3.53
CA THR A 234 8.58 -1.30 3.52
C THR A 234 7.49 -1.44 4.57
N ILE A 235 6.33 -1.96 4.18
CA ILE A 235 5.16 -2.14 5.05
C ILE A 235 4.75 -3.61 4.99
N ASN A 236 5.08 -4.34 6.05
CA ASN A 236 4.75 -5.75 6.25
C ASN A 236 3.84 -5.87 7.48
N SER A 237 2.80 -5.02 7.53
CA SER A 237 1.94 -4.82 8.68
C SER A 237 0.49 -4.67 8.23
N GLY A 238 -0.40 -5.43 8.86
CA GLY A 238 -1.83 -5.48 8.58
C GLY A 238 -2.47 -6.67 9.29
N ASP A 239 -3.78 -6.80 9.16
CA ASP A 239 -4.55 -7.92 9.71
C ASP A 239 -5.65 -8.37 8.73
N ASN A 240 -6.18 -9.55 9.00
CA ASN A 240 -7.31 -10.14 8.28
C ASN A 240 -8.65 -9.85 8.98
N ASN A 241 -8.70 -8.88 9.89
CA ASN A 241 -9.94 -8.50 10.54
C ASN A 241 -10.89 -7.88 9.49
N ASP A 242 -12.18 -7.90 9.83
CA ASP A 242 -13.20 -7.16 9.10
C ASP A 242 -12.78 -5.69 8.95
N LEU A 243 -13.19 -5.06 7.84
CA LEU A 243 -12.79 -3.71 7.44
C LEU A 243 -12.84 -2.64 8.55
N PHE A 244 -13.83 -2.68 9.44
CA PHE A 244 -14.00 -1.71 10.53
C PHE A 244 -13.33 -2.13 11.86
N ALA A 245 -12.73 -3.31 11.90
CA ALA A 245 -12.01 -3.87 13.04
C ALA A 245 -10.51 -4.02 12.78
N THR A 246 -10.02 -3.57 11.62
CA THR A 246 -8.58 -3.52 11.33
C THR A 246 -7.86 -2.56 12.28
N GLU A 247 -6.79 -3.05 12.90
CA GLU A 247 -5.98 -2.33 13.88
C GLU A 247 -4.56 -2.04 13.39
N PHE A 248 -4.08 -2.81 12.40
CA PHE A 248 -2.69 -2.77 11.91
C PHE A 248 -2.57 -2.31 10.45
N GLY A 249 -1.41 -1.76 10.09
CA GLY A 249 -1.12 -1.17 8.78
C GLY A 249 -1.14 0.35 8.79
N VAL A 250 -1.46 0.99 7.67
CA VAL A 250 -1.59 2.46 7.53
C VAL A 250 -3.07 2.80 7.47
N LEU A 251 -3.65 3.30 8.56
CA LEU A 251 -5.10 3.44 8.66
C LEU A 251 -5.61 4.76 9.22
N SER A 252 -6.74 5.24 8.70
CA SER A 252 -7.44 6.42 9.22
C SER A 252 -6.59 7.69 9.34
N ASN A 253 -5.58 7.85 8.48
CA ASN A 253 -4.78 9.07 8.44
C ASN A 253 -5.42 10.11 7.53
N ILE A 254 -5.14 11.39 7.80
CA ILE A 254 -5.75 12.52 7.11
C ILE A 254 -4.65 13.40 6.52
N ALA A 255 -4.76 13.73 5.24
CA ALA A 255 -3.94 14.72 4.56
C ALA A 255 -4.84 15.86 4.08
N ALA A 256 -4.49 17.11 4.44
CA ALA A 256 -5.12 18.29 3.83
C ALA A 256 -4.74 18.44 2.34
N GLY A 257 -3.63 17.85 1.94
CA GLY A 257 -3.21 17.69 0.57
C GLY A 257 -3.41 16.26 0.08
N GLN A 258 -2.42 15.79 -0.67
CA GLN A 258 -2.42 14.49 -1.35
C GLN A 258 -1.85 13.36 -0.48
N GLY A 259 -2.28 12.13 -0.73
CA GLY A 259 -1.76 10.95 -0.03
C GLY A 259 -2.24 10.89 1.42
N GLY A 260 -3.54 10.66 1.64
CA GLY A 260 -4.10 10.53 2.99
C GLY A 260 -3.35 9.48 3.80
N GLY A 261 -3.16 8.30 3.22
CA GLY A 261 -2.30 7.26 3.75
C GLY A 261 -0.83 7.54 3.45
N ILE A 262 -0.46 7.52 2.17
CA ILE A 262 0.93 7.57 1.72
C ILE A 262 1.08 8.55 0.55
N TYR A 263 2.08 9.42 0.64
CA TYR A 263 2.53 10.29 -0.44
C TYR A 263 4.00 10.00 -0.80
N ILE A 264 4.29 9.83 -2.09
CA ILE A 264 5.60 9.37 -2.58
C ILE A 264 6.05 10.23 -3.76
N LYS A 265 7.29 10.73 -3.72
CA LYS A 265 7.90 11.43 -4.86
C LYS A 265 9.43 11.34 -4.90
N GLY A 266 10.01 11.91 -5.96
CA GLY A 266 11.45 12.19 -6.02
C GLY A 266 12.30 10.92 -6.05
N GLY A 267 11.85 9.90 -6.79
CA GLY A 267 12.53 8.61 -6.89
C GLY A 267 12.40 7.72 -5.65
N SER A 268 11.47 8.04 -4.75
CA SER A 268 11.19 7.21 -3.57
C SER A 268 10.36 5.99 -3.93
N SER A 269 10.51 4.91 -3.14
CA SER A 269 9.79 3.66 -3.38
C SER A 269 9.10 3.16 -2.12
N VAL A 270 7.95 2.51 -2.31
CA VAL A 270 7.20 1.86 -1.24
C VAL A 270 6.84 0.44 -1.65
N GLU A 271 7.10 -0.51 -0.76
CA GLU A 271 6.70 -1.91 -0.87
C GLU A 271 5.68 -2.24 0.24
N LEU A 272 4.48 -2.67 -0.16
CA LEU A 272 3.40 -3.13 0.72
C LEU A 272 3.27 -4.65 0.55
N THR A 273 3.80 -5.44 1.48
CA THR A 273 3.90 -6.90 1.32
C THR A 273 3.17 -7.64 2.43
N GLY A 274 2.03 -8.24 2.07
CA GLY A 274 1.31 -9.19 2.91
C GLY A 274 1.94 -10.58 2.90
N ASN A 275 1.42 -11.46 3.73
CA ASN A 275 1.82 -12.86 3.81
C ASN A 275 0.58 -13.79 3.84
N ALA A 276 0.83 -15.09 3.98
CA ALA A 276 -0.21 -16.12 3.99
C ALA A 276 -1.20 -16.01 5.17
N ASN A 277 -0.84 -15.31 6.24
CA ASN A 277 -1.70 -15.18 7.42
C ASN A 277 -2.37 -13.80 7.49
N HIS A 278 -1.66 -12.76 7.04
CA HIS A 278 -2.13 -11.38 7.15
C HIS A 278 -1.76 -10.59 5.89
N PRO A 279 -2.71 -9.86 5.29
CA PRO A 279 -2.39 -8.85 4.29
C PRO A 279 -1.62 -7.70 4.92
N ALA A 280 -0.90 -6.95 4.09
CA ALA A 280 -0.46 -5.61 4.47
C ALA A 280 -1.51 -4.58 4.01
N SER A 281 -1.80 -3.58 4.83
CA SER A 281 -3.05 -2.82 4.70
C SER A 281 -2.86 -1.29 4.66
N ILE A 282 -3.59 -0.63 3.76
CA ILE A 282 -3.79 0.82 3.68
C ILE A 282 -5.30 1.08 3.70
N ILE A 283 -5.87 1.44 4.85
CA ILE A 283 -7.32 1.41 5.07
C ILE A 283 -7.89 2.72 5.64
N GLY A 284 -8.97 3.23 5.05
CA GLY A 284 -9.74 4.30 5.68
C GLY A 284 -9.05 5.66 5.72
N ASN A 285 -8.03 5.89 4.89
CA ASN A 285 -7.29 7.14 4.88
C ASN A 285 -8.00 8.20 4.02
N ILE A 286 -7.82 9.47 4.35
CA ILE A 286 -8.57 10.58 3.76
C ILE A 286 -7.61 11.63 3.18
N SER A 287 -7.83 11.99 1.92
CA SER A 287 -7.27 13.19 1.30
C SER A 287 -8.36 14.26 1.16
N ASN A 288 -8.22 15.35 1.90
CA ASN A 288 -9.20 16.44 2.03
C ASN A 288 -8.73 17.70 1.30
N ILE A 289 -8.40 17.55 0.02
CA ILE A 289 -7.97 18.65 -0.84
C ILE A 289 -9.18 19.54 -1.13
N ASP A 290 -9.20 20.71 -0.50
CA ASP A 290 -10.26 21.72 -0.68
C ASP A 290 -9.80 22.85 -1.62
N THR A 291 -8.95 22.55 -2.61
CA THR A 291 -8.40 23.56 -3.52
C THR A 291 -8.79 23.28 -4.95
N THR A 292 -9.24 24.33 -5.65
CA THR A 292 -9.70 24.26 -7.05
C THR A 292 -8.64 23.78 -8.04
N ASP A 293 -7.36 23.87 -7.69
CA ASP A 293 -6.25 23.67 -8.64
C ASP A 293 -5.66 22.25 -8.61
N VAL A 294 -6.05 21.42 -7.63
CA VAL A 294 -5.49 20.06 -7.45
C VAL A 294 -6.58 19.03 -7.62
N ILE A 295 -6.57 18.37 -8.77
CA ILE A 295 -7.63 17.43 -9.19
C ILE A 295 -7.49 16.06 -8.53
N ILE A 296 -6.28 15.69 -8.06
CA ILE A 296 -5.98 14.32 -7.63
C ILE A 296 -5.62 14.32 -6.15
N GLY A 297 -6.39 13.60 -5.35
CA GLY A 297 -6.19 13.40 -3.92
C GLY A 297 -5.22 12.28 -3.58
N GLY A 298 -5.49 11.06 -4.05
CA GLY A 298 -4.75 9.90 -3.54
C GLY A 298 -5.13 9.61 -2.09
N GLY A 299 -6.38 9.21 -1.82
CA GLY A 299 -6.86 8.97 -0.44
C GLY A 299 -5.98 7.95 0.28
N GLY A 300 -5.77 6.80 -0.36
CA GLY A 300 -4.83 5.77 0.08
C GLY A 300 -3.40 6.14 -0.27
N VAL A 301 -3.08 6.16 -1.57
CA VAL A 301 -1.72 6.36 -2.08
C VAL A 301 -1.67 7.47 -3.14
N TYR A 302 -0.66 8.35 -3.07
CA TYR A 302 -0.36 9.30 -4.13
C TYR A 302 1.09 9.21 -4.58
N LEU A 303 1.31 9.10 -5.90
CA LEU A 303 2.62 9.02 -6.53
C LEU A 303 2.85 10.23 -7.44
N GLN A 304 3.98 10.90 -7.24
CA GLN A 304 4.44 11.99 -8.10
C GLN A 304 5.84 11.72 -8.62
N GLY A 305 5.94 11.35 -9.89
CA GLY A 305 7.20 11.31 -10.61
C GLY A 305 7.62 12.69 -11.15
N SER A 306 8.75 12.72 -11.83
CA SER A 306 9.27 13.92 -12.49
C SER A 306 8.86 14.01 -13.96
N ASN A 307 8.09 15.06 -14.31
CA ASN A 307 7.77 15.39 -15.71
C ASN A 307 9.02 15.65 -16.58
N ASN A 308 10.14 16.05 -15.97
CA ASN A 308 11.38 16.35 -16.69
C ASN A 308 12.27 15.11 -16.86
N PHE A 309 12.08 14.09 -16.03
CA PHE A 309 12.88 12.88 -15.99
C PHE A 309 11.94 11.68 -15.89
N PRO A 310 11.31 11.27 -17.01
CA PRO A 310 10.50 10.07 -17.03
C PRO A 310 11.32 8.89 -16.50
N GLY A 311 10.78 8.17 -15.52
CA GLY A 311 11.49 7.10 -14.82
C GLY A 311 12.42 7.60 -13.71
N ASP A 312 12.05 8.64 -12.95
CA ASP A 312 12.78 9.07 -11.76
C ASP A 312 12.86 7.98 -10.66
N GLY A 313 12.12 6.88 -10.83
CA GLY A 313 12.11 5.73 -9.94
C GLY A 313 11.00 5.79 -8.89
N THR A 314 10.12 6.80 -8.94
CA THR A 314 9.00 6.91 -8.00
C THR A 314 8.04 5.74 -8.22
N SER A 315 7.96 4.82 -7.25
CA SER A 315 7.22 3.57 -7.43
C SER A 315 6.51 3.10 -6.17
N PHE A 316 5.35 2.47 -6.34
CA PHE A 316 4.66 1.73 -5.30
C PHE A 316 4.35 0.32 -5.79
N THR A 317 4.73 -0.68 -5.00
CA THR A 317 4.43 -2.09 -5.27
C THR A 317 3.66 -2.66 -4.09
N SER A 318 2.51 -3.27 -4.37
CA SER A 318 1.69 -3.98 -3.41
C SER A 318 1.60 -5.45 -3.80
N THR A 319 1.99 -6.34 -2.88
CA THR A 319 1.89 -7.78 -3.06
C THR A 319 1.14 -8.38 -1.88
N ASN A 320 0.06 -9.09 -2.16
CA ASN A 320 -0.88 -9.56 -1.15
C ASN A 320 -1.41 -8.43 -0.23
N GLY A 321 -1.66 -7.26 -0.82
CA GLY A 321 -2.00 -6.05 -0.08
C GLY A 321 -3.48 -5.67 -0.18
N ARG A 322 -3.96 -4.93 0.82
CA ARG A 322 -5.32 -4.36 0.87
C ARG A 322 -5.23 -2.84 0.81
N ILE A 323 -5.87 -2.23 -0.19
CA ILE A 323 -6.06 -0.77 -0.28
C ILE A 323 -7.56 -0.49 -0.29
N GLU A 324 -8.10 -0.19 0.89
CA GLU A 324 -9.55 -0.24 1.10
C GLU A 324 -10.11 0.94 1.88
N LEU A 325 -11.39 1.27 1.67
CA LEU A 325 -12.10 2.33 2.41
C LEU A 325 -11.45 3.72 2.36
N ASN A 326 -10.51 3.95 1.45
CA ASN A 326 -9.84 5.23 1.37
C ASN A 326 -10.74 6.24 0.67
N ILE A 327 -10.66 7.49 1.10
CA ILE A 327 -11.49 8.59 0.63
C ILE A 327 -10.60 9.65 0.01
N ALA A 328 -10.92 10.06 -1.22
CA ALA A 328 -10.42 11.30 -1.78
C ALA A 328 -11.59 12.26 -1.96
N GLN A 329 -11.35 13.55 -1.73
CA GLN A 329 -12.32 14.58 -2.07
C GLN A 329 -12.59 14.54 -3.58
N HIS A 330 -11.58 14.74 -4.43
CA HIS A 330 -11.78 14.87 -5.88
C HIS A 330 -11.51 13.62 -6.71
N ALA A 331 -10.34 12.98 -6.60
CA ALA A 331 -10.01 11.80 -7.39
C ALA A 331 -8.89 10.96 -6.77
N GLY A 332 -8.78 9.72 -7.21
CA GLY A 332 -7.76 8.77 -6.77
C GLY A 332 -7.99 8.30 -5.33
N ALA A 333 -9.22 7.93 -4.97
CA ALA A 333 -9.54 7.51 -3.60
C ALA A 333 -8.65 6.37 -3.10
N GLY A 334 -8.46 5.33 -3.91
CA GLY A 334 -7.49 4.28 -3.65
C GLY A 334 -6.07 4.74 -3.98
N PHE A 335 -5.85 5.18 -5.22
CA PHE A 335 -4.54 5.71 -5.64
C PHE A 335 -4.60 6.81 -6.71
N GLY A 336 -3.58 7.67 -6.72
CA GLY A 336 -3.29 8.61 -7.82
C GLY A 336 -1.84 8.48 -8.31
N VAL A 337 -1.62 8.46 -9.63
CA VAL A 337 -0.29 8.32 -10.26
C VAL A 337 -0.05 9.45 -11.26
N THR A 338 1.04 10.19 -11.06
CA THR A 338 1.41 11.32 -11.92
C THR A 338 2.90 11.33 -12.29
N GLY A 339 3.23 12.10 -13.32
CA GLY A 339 4.61 12.48 -13.65
C GLY A 339 5.56 11.34 -13.99
N GLY A 340 5.06 10.23 -14.55
CA GLY A 340 5.90 9.09 -14.91
C GLY A 340 6.18 8.11 -13.77
N ALA A 341 5.47 8.24 -12.64
CA ALA A 341 5.53 7.26 -11.55
C ALA A 341 4.84 5.93 -11.94
N SER A 342 5.15 4.88 -11.18
CA SER A 342 4.59 3.53 -11.40
C SER A 342 3.88 2.98 -10.18
N PHE A 343 2.64 2.55 -10.35
CA PHE A 343 1.87 1.78 -9.38
C PHE A 343 1.79 0.32 -9.84
N THR A 344 2.13 -0.63 -8.97
CA THR A 344 2.00 -2.06 -9.24
C THR A 344 1.25 -2.73 -8.09
N MET A 345 0.29 -3.58 -8.42
CA MET A 345 -0.43 -4.39 -7.45
C MET A 345 -0.63 -5.80 -8.00
N ASN A 346 -0.23 -6.80 -7.23
CA ASN A 346 -0.30 -8.19 -7.63
C ASN A 346 -0.44 -9.14 -6.43
N ARG A 347 -0.56 -10.43 -6.73
CA ARG A 347 -0.49 -11.52 -5.77
C ARG A 347 0.94 -12.07 -5.67
N ALA A 348 1.33 -12.60 -4.52
CA ALA A 348 2.53 -13.42 -4.38
C ALA A 348 2.27 -14.88 -4.81
N GLU A 349 3.32 -15.55 -5.29
CA GLU A 349 3.29 -17.00 -5.48
C GLU A 349 2.99 -17.75 -4.17
N GLY A 350 2.19 -18.82 -4.25
CA GLY A 350 1.83 -19.67 -3.11
C GLY A 350 0.55 -19.26 -2.39
N ASN A 351 0.39 -19.72 -1.15
CA ASN A 351 -0.80 -19.47 -0.33
C ASN A 351 -0.88 -18.00 0.08
N CYS A 352 -2.09 -17.47 0.17
CA CYS A 352 -2.35 -16.13 0.68
C CYS A 352 -3.39 -16.16 1.80
N TRP A 353 -3.65 -15.00 2.39
CA TRP A 353 -4.57 -14.85 3.53
C TRP A 353 -6.03 -15.17 3.16
N ASP A 354 -6.37 -15.07 1.87
CA ASP A 354 -7.65 -15.48 1.29
C ASP A 354 -7.41 -15.83 -0.17
N ASN A 355 -7.51 -17.12 -0.52
CA ASN A 355 -7.17 -17.63 -1.84
C ASN A 355 -8.00 -17.03 -2.98
N ASP A 356 -9.20 -16.53 -2.67
CA ASP A 356 -10.08 -15.90 -3.66
C ASP A 356 -9.69 -14.42 -3.91
N LYS A 357 -8.90 -13.82 -3.00
CA LYS A 357 -8.56 -12.39 -3.04
C LYS A 357 -7.27 -12.04 -2.30
N CYS A 358 -6.13 -12.57 -2.75
CA CYS A 358 -4.85 -12.26 -2.12
C CYS A 358 -4.50 -10.76 -2.11
N SER A 359 -4.92 -10.02 -3.13
CA SER A 359 -4.80 -8.55 -3.20
C SER A 359 -6.16 -7.92 -3.46
N SER A 360 -6.43 -6.78 -2.83
CA SER A 360 -7.69 -6.05 -3.02
C SER A 360 -7.53 -4.53 -3.12
N LEU A 361 -8.21 -3.94 -4.10
CA LEU A 361 -8.45 -2.51 -4.20
C LEU A 361 -9.97 -2.32 -4.13
N SER A 362 -10.47 -2.09 -2.91
CA SER A 362 -11.91 -2.22 -2.66
C SER A 362 -12.51 -1.12 -1.80
N SER A 363 -13.80 -0.82 -1.98
CA SER A 363 -14.51 0.14 -1.12
C SER A 363 -13.89 1.54 -1.06
N ASN A 364 -13.10 1.94 -2.05
CA ASN A 364 -12.52 3.28 -2.10
C ASN A 364 -13.55 4.26 -2.69
N PHE A 365 -13.56 5.47 -2.16
CA PHE A 365 -14.66 6.41 -2.33
C PHE A 365 -14.20 7.81 -2.71
N VAL A 366 -14.76 8.36 -3.78
CA VAL A 366 -14.61 9.76 -4.14
C VAL A 366 -15.81 10.56 -3.64
N ALA A 367 -15.55 11.52 -2.76
CA ALA A 367 -16.61 12.24 -2.05
C ALA A 367 -17.26 13.35 -2.88
N ASP A 368 -16.50 14.02 -3.73
CA ASP A 368 -16.98 15.14 -4.51
C ASP A 368 -17.85 14.67 -5.68
N THR A 369 -18.92 15.43 -5.92
CA THR A 369 -19.91 15.16 -6.95
C THR A 369 -19.93 16.23 -8.05
N ASP A 370 -19.18 17.33 -7.92
CA ASP A 370 -19.47 18.55 -8.68
C ASP A 370 -18.28 19.50 -8.92
N HIS A 371 -17.02 19.02 -8.84
CA HIS A 371 -15.87 19.91 -9.08
C HIS A 371 -15.73 20.25 -10.57
N ASP A 372 -16.23 21.43 -10.93
CA ASP A 372 -16.02 22.15 -12.20
C ASP A 372 -16.56 21.51 -13.49
N GLY A 373 -17.34 20.43 -13.39
CA GLY A 373 -17.98 19.79 -14.55
C GLY A 373 -17.00 19.08 -15.50
N ASP A 374 -15.74 18.90 -15.07
CA ASP A 374 -14.66 18.34 -15.88
C ASP A 374 -14.56 16.81 -15.82
N GLY A 375 -15.39 16.11 -15.03
CA GLY A 375 -15.57 14.69 -15.28
C GLY A 375 -14.47 13.77 -14.73
N THR A 376 -13.73 14.11 -13.66
CA THR A 376 -12.47 13.42 -13.27
C THR A 376 -12.46 12.50 -12.04
N ALA A 377 -13.61 12.17 -11.44
CA ALA A 377 -13.71 11.33 -10.24
C ALA A 377 -13.49 9.83 -10.53
N ALA A 378 -12.48 9.23 -9.88
CA ALA A 378 -12.26 7.78 -9.88
C ALA A 378 -11.51 7.25 -8.65
N ALA A 379 -11.65 5.94 -8.36
CA ALA A 379 -10.90 5.29 -7.29
C ALA A 379 -9.40 5.20 -7.60
N GLY A 380 -9.02 4.91 -8.84
CA GLY A 380 -7.66 5.00 -9.36
C GLY A 380 -7.55 6.07 -10.45
N TYR A 381 -6.57 6.97 -10.31
CA TYR A 381 -6.37 8.06 -11.27
C TYR A 381 -4.95 8.02 -11.84
N ILE A 382 -4.80 7.95 -13.17
CA ILE A 382 -3.50 7.91 -13.86
C ILE A 382 -3.40 9.08 -14.83
N TYR A 383 -2.37 9.91 -14.67
CA TYR A 383 -2.23 11.17 -15.37
C TYR A 383 -0.79 11.48 -15.76
N ASP A 384 -0.60 12.18 -16.88
CA ASP A 384 0.70 12.57 -17.45
C ASP A 384 1.52 11.45 -18.12
N ILE A 385 2.56 11.90 -18.81
CA ILE A 385 3.47 11.10 -19.63
C ILE A 385 4.14 10.00 -18.80
N ASN A 386 4.00 8.76 -19.29
CA ASN A 386 4.62 7.55 -18.74
C ASN A 386 4.14 7.15 -17.34
N SER A 387 3.08 7.78 -16.82
CA SER A 387 2.46 7.29 -15.59
C SER A 387 1.84 5.93 -15.87
N THR A 388 2.14 4.95 -15.01
CA THR A 388 1.76 3.56 -15.23
C THR A 388 1.06 3.00 -13.99
N ALA A 389 -0.02 2.26 -14.23
CA ALA A 389 -0.62 1.38 -13.23
C ALA A 389 -0.71 -0.03 -13.81
N SER A 390 -0.10 -1.00 -13.14
CA SER A 390 -0.15 -2.42 -13.48
C SER A 390 -0.83 -3.17 -12.33
N ILE A 391 -1.99 -3.74 -12.58
CA ILE A 391 -2.79 -4.42 -11.56
C ILE A 391 -3.12 -5.81 -12.06
N SER A 392 -2.71 -6.81 -11.30
CA SER A 392 -2.91 -8.22 -11.66
C SER A 392 -3.42 -9.03 -10.49
N GLN A 393 -4.18 -10.10 -10.77
CA GLN A 393 -4.62 -11.06 -9.75
C GLN A 393 -5.22 -10.38 -8.50
N THR A 394 -6.03 -9.33 -8.73
CA THR A 394 -6.54 -8.46 -7.68
C THR A 394 -8.07 -8.40 -7.75
N LEU A 395 -8.70 -8.40 -6.57
CA LEU A 395 -10.13 -8.13 -6.43
C LEU A 395 -10.37 -6.60 -6.44
N LEU A 396 -11.06 -6.12 -7.47
CA LEU A 396 -11.44 -4.72 -7.68
C LEU A 396 -12.93 -4.54 -7.39
N LYS A 397 -13.26 -4.27 -6.13
CA LYS A 397 -14.64 -4.42 -5.63
C LYS A 397 -15.21 -3.19 -4.93
N ASN A 398 -16.49 -2.87 -5.16
CA ASN A 398 -17.23 -1.88 -4.36
C ASN A 398 -16.59 -0.48 -4.34
N ASN A 399 -15.86 -0.09 -5.39
CA ASN A 399 -15.33 1.27 -5.48
C ASN A 399 -16.41 2.22 -6.00
N HIS A 400 -16.42 3.43 -5.45
CA HIS A 400 -17.48 4.41 -5.68
C HIS A 400 -16.96 5.77 -6.11
N ALA A 401 -17.37 6.19 -7.29
CA ALA A 401 -17.19 7.54 -7.83
C ALA A 401 -18.31 7.84 -8.83
N ASN A 402 -18.71 9.10 -8.97
CA ASN A 402 -19.88 9.43 -9.80
C ASN A 402 -19.63 9.39 -11.30
N GLU A 403 -18.37 9.51 -11.73
CA GLU A 403 -18.02 9.57 -13.14
C GLU A 403 -17.41 8.25 -13.58
N SER A 404 -16.22 7.89 -13.06
CA SER A 404 -15.58 6.61 -13.34
C SER A 404 -15.41 5.82 -12.05
N ALA A 405 -16.27 4.83 -11.80
CA ALA A 405 -16.29 4.10 -10.52
C ALA A 405 -14.93 3.51 -10.14
N LEU A 406 -14.14 3.09 -11.15
CA LEU A 406 -12.86 2.43 -10.92
C LEU A 406 -11.66 3.25 -11.40
N PHE A 407 -11.48 3.44 -12.72
CA PHE A 407 -10.26 4.05 -13.26
C PHE A 407 -10.51 5.22 -14.20
N TYR A 408 -9.68 6.25 -14.06
CA TYR A 408 -9.59 7.36 -15.00
C TYR A 408 -8.15 7.52 -15.49
N VAL A 409 -7.95 7.38 -16.80
CA VAL A 409 -6.61 7.41 -17.43
C VAL A 409 -6.53 8.56 -18.43
N ARG A 410 -5.51 9.40 -18.32
CA ARG A 410 -5.38 10.62 -19.11
C ARG A 410 -3.93 10.91 -19.51
N HIS A 411 -3.76 11.62 -20.64
CA HIS A 411 -2.50 12.23 -21.09
C HIS A 411 -1.27 11.30 -21.15
N PHE A 412 -1.32 10.23 -21.93
CA PHE A 412 -0.28 9.18 -21.99
C PHE A 412 -0.13 8.31 -20.74
N GLY A 413 -1.13 8.33 -19.86
CA GLY A 413 -1.29 7.30 -18.84
C GLY A 413 -1.46 5.92 -19.45
N ASN A 414 -0.90 4.91 -18.78
CA ASN A 414 -0.99 3.50 -19.17
C ASN A 414 -1.59 2.69 -18.03
N LEU A 415 -2.66 1.97 -18.34
CA LEU A 415 -3.29 1.04 -17.42
C LEU A 415 -3.16 -0.38 -17.97
N PHE A 416 -2.60 -1.27 -17.17
CA PHE A 416 -2.47 -2.70 -17.46
C PHE A 416 -3.24 -3.49 -16.40
N LEU A 417 -4.20 -4.30 -16.85
CA LEU A 417 -5.04 -5.14 -16.02
C LEU A 417 -4.94 -6.60 -16.48
N GLU A 418 -4.45 -7.51 -15.63
CA GLU A 418 -4.38 -8.94 -15.94
C GLU A 418 -4.94 -9.85 -14.82
N GLY A 419 -5.92 -10.70 -15.10
CA GLY A 419 -6.35 -11.70 -14.11
C GLY A 419 -7.16 -11.13 -12.94
N ASN A 420 -7.87 -10.01 -13.13
CA ASN A 420 -8.62 -9.35 -12.05
C ASN A 420 -10.10 -9.70 -12.07
N VAL A 421 -10.71 -9.71 -10.89
CA VAL A 421 -12.18 -9.78 -10.72
C VAL A 421 -12.69 -8.37 -10.37
N ILE A 422 -13.61 -7.86 -11.18
CA ILE A 422 -14.10 -6.48 -11.13
C ILE A 422 -15.61 -6.48 -10.90
N THR A 423 -16.03 -6.14 -9.69
CA THR A 423 -17.43 -6.35 -9.27
C THR A 423 -17.94 -5.30 -8.29
N ASP A 424 -19.26 -5.12 -8.25
CA ASP A 424 -19.96 -4.24 -7.31
C ASP A 424 -19.48 -2.77 -7.33
N ASN A 425 -18.71 -2.33 -8.34
CA ASN A 425 -18.28 -0.94 -8.45
C ASN A 425 -19.44 -0.09 -8.99
N GLY A 426 -19.55 1.17 -8.57
CA GLY A 426 -20.67 2.01 -8.99
C GLY A 426 -20.59 3.46 -8.52
N PRO A 427 -21.73 4.18 -8.49
CA PRO A 427 -21.77 5.58 -8.09
C PRO A 427 -21.60 5.80 -6.59
N ASN A 428 -21.26 7.03 -6.24
CA ASN A 428 -21.40 7.55 -4.89
C ASN A 428 -22.74 8.32 -4.76
N GLY A 429 -23.79 7.64 -4.31
CA GLY A 429 -25.06 8.28 -3.93
C GLY A 429 -25.93 8.76 -5.10
N GLN A 430 -25.45 8.66 -6.34
CA GLN A 430 -26.24 8.75 -7.57
C GLN A 430 -26.78 7.36 -7.95
N PRO A 431 -27.80 7.27 -8.83
CA PRO A 431 -28.32 5.96 -9.25
C PRO A 431 -27.32 5.14 -10.08
N PHE A 432 -26.46 5.78 -10.87
CA PHE A 432 -25.40 5.13 -11.66
C PHE A 432 -24.14 5.99 -11.70
N ALA A 433 -22.98 5.35 -11.70
CA ALA A 433 -21.76 5.99 -12.18
C ALA A 433 -21.83 5.97 -13.71
N SER A 434 -21.38 7.03 -14.36
CA SER A 434 -21.42 7.06 -15.83
C SER A 434 -20.60 5.91 -16.42
N ASP A 435 -19.42 5.66 -15.88
CA ASP A 435 -18.44 4.76 -16.46
C ASP A 435 -17.78 3.88 -15.38
N LEU A 436 -17.29 2.69 -15.76
CA LEU A 436 -16.37 1.91 -14.92
C LEU A 436 -14.93 2.37 -15.15
N ILE A 437 -14.51 2.47 -16.41
CA ILE A 437 -13.18 2.91 -16.83
C ILE A 437 -13.30 4.00 -17.91
N THR A 438 -12.64 5.14 -17.70
CA THR A 438 -12.55 6.22 -18.68
C THR A 438 -11.13 6.40 -19.20
N LEU A 439 -10.98 6.48 -20.52
CA LEU A 439 -9.76 6.87 -21.22
C LEU A 439 -9.95 8.25 -21.88
N TYR A 440 -9.25 9.25 -21.36
CA TYR A 440 -9.39 10.64 -21.78
C TYR A 440 -8.21 11.10 -22.66
N ALA A 441 -8.49 11.37 -23.94
CA ALA A 441 -7.52 11.70 -24.98
C ALA A 441 -7.85 12.97 -25.78
N VAL A 442 -7.67 14.14 -25.16
CA VAL A 442 -7.82 15.43 -25.86
C VAL A 442 -6.59 15.75 -26.72
N THR A 443 -5.42 15.87 -26.12
CA THR A 443 -4.16 16.15 -26.81
C THR A 443 -3.31 14.90 -27.02
N ASN A 444 -3.44 13.93 -26.13
CA ASN A 444 -2.53 12.81 -25.96
C ASN A 444 -3.35 11.54 -25.69
N ALA A 445 -2.96 10.42 -26.28
CA ALA A 445 -3.64 9.13 -26.12
C ALA A 445 -3.55 8.60 -24.68
N ALA A 446 -4.57 7.93 -24.17
CA ALA A 446 -4.45 7.03 -23.03
C ALA A 446 -4.44 5.58 -23.51
N ASN A 447 -3.77 4.69 -22.76
CA ASN A 447 -3.58 3.30 -23.14
C ASN A 447 -4.17 2.35 -22.11
N LEU A 448 -4.83 1.30 -22.59
CA LEU A 448 -5.41 0.23 -21.78
C LEU A 448 -5.07 -1.14 -22.36
N ASP A 449 -4.47 -1.97 -21.52
CA ASP A 449 -4.30 -3.41 -21.73
C ASP A 449 -5.16 -4.16 -20.71
N PHE A 450 -6.07 -5.01 -21.19
CA PHE A 450 -7.09 -5.67 -20.38
C PHE A 450 -7.15 -7.16 -20.74
N PHE A 451 -6.42 -7.99 -19.99
CA PHE A 451 -6.22 -9.40 -20.29
C PHE A 451 -6.79 -10.29 -19.19
N TYR A 452 -7.50 -11.35 -19.53
CA TYR A 452 -7.96 -12.34 -18.54
C TYR A 452 -8.70 -11.74 -17.34
N ASN A 453 -9.50 -10.69 -17.52
CA ASN A 453 -10.26 -10.11 -16.41
C ASN A 453 -11.73 -10.54 -16.49
N THR A 454 -12.40 -10.55 -15.35
CA THR A 454 -13.85 -10.80 -15.24
C THR A 454 -14.54 -9.56 -14.69
N ILE A 455 -15.45 -8.96 -15.46
CA ILE A 455 -16.35 -7.89 -15.03
C ILE A 455 -17.75 -8.47 -14.86
N ALA A 456 -18.34 -8.28 -13.67
CA ALA A 456 -19.74 -8.63 -13.39
C ALA A 456 -20.30 -7.91 -12.16
N GLY A 457 -21.59 -7.57 -12.17
CA GLY A 457 -22.31 -7.04 -11.01
C GLY A 457 -21.99 -5.58 -10.67
N ASN A 458 -21.43 -4.81 -11.59
CA ASN A 458 -21.17 -3.38 -11.44
C ASN A 458 -22.43 -2.58 -11.78
N THR A 459 -22.59 -1.42 -11.13
CA THR A 459 -23.72 -0.51 -11.35
C THR A 459 -23.24 0.72 -12.10
N VAL A 460 -22.98 0.55 -13.40
CA VAL A 460 -22.47 1.61 -14.31
C VAL A 460 -23.32 1.70 -15.57
N ASP A 461 -23.36 2.86 -16.21
CA ASP A 461 -24.00 3.00 -17.53
C ASP A 461 -23.09 2.44 -18.65
N ASN A 462 -21.77 2.66 -18.55
CA ASN A 462 -20.78 2.18 -19.50
C ASN A 462 -19.61 1.47 -18.83
N HIS A 463 -19.08 0.42 -19.44
CA HIS A 463 -17.87 -0.23 -18.93
C HIS A 463 -16.61 0.53 -19.33
N PHE A 464 -16.53 0.91 -20.60
CA PHE A 464 -15.39 1.62 -21.16
C PHE A 464 -15.87 2.87 -21.89
N ASN A 465 -15.45 4.04 -21.39
CA ASN A 465 -15.69 5.30 -22.07
C ASN A 465 -14.41 5.83 -22.70
N PHE A 466 -14.47 6.08 -24.00
CA PHE A 466 -13.40 6.69 -24.77
C PHE A 466 -13.79 8.11 -25.10
N TYR A 467 -13.22 9.05 -24.36
CA TYR A 467 -13.42 10.47 -24.60
C TYR A 467 -12.19 11.09 -25.27
N GLY A 468 -12.38 11.93 -26.28
CA GLY A 468 -11.28 12.70 -26.83
C GLY A 468 -11.68 13.62 -27.98
N SER A 469 -10.75 14.46 -28.44
CA SER A 469 -10.99 15.38 -29.55
C SER A 469 -10.02 15.25 -30.71
N ASN A 470 -8.73 14.94 -30.43
CA ASN A 470 -7.69 14.88 -31.45
C ASN A 470 -6.69 13.71 -31.29
N ALA A 471 -6.74 12.95 -30.20
CA ALA A 471 -5.85 11.81 -29.96
C ALA A 471 -6.62 10.48 -29.95
N GLN A 472 -5.93 9.41 -30.36
CA GLN A 472 -6.48 8.06 -30.45
C GLN A 472 -6.05 7.26 -29.23
N ASN A 473 -7.00 6.84 -28.40
CA ASN A 473 -6.73 5.88 -27.32
C ASN A 473 -6.27 4.54 -27.90
N TRP A 474 -5.35 3.84 -27.22
CA TRP A 474 -4.94 2.48 -27.59
C TRP A 474 -5.52 1.48 -26.61
N VAL A 475 -6.33 0.55 -27.09
CA VAL A 475 -7.10 -0.35 -26.23
C VAL A 475 -6.98 -1.78 -26.74
N ARG A 476 -6.56 -2.68 -25.85
CA ARG A 476 -6.39 -4.10 -26.11
C ARG A 476 -7.15 -4.90 -25.06
N ILE A 477 -8.15 -5.67 -25.49
CA ILE A 477 -9.00 -6.49 -24.62
C ILE A 477 -8.95 -7.93 -25.11
N TYR A 478 -8.37 -8.82 -24.31
CA TYR A 478 -8.14 -10.20 -24.71
C TYR A 478 -8.56 -11.16 -23.60
N ASN A 479 -9.09 -12.31 -24.00
CA ASN A 479 -9.39 -13.45 -23.14
C ASN A 479 -10.19 -13.06 -21.88
N SER A 480 -11.08 -12.08 -21.96
CA SER A 480 -11.77 -11.50 -20.81
C SER A 480 -13.28 -11.75 -20.85
N ILE A 481 -13.92 -11.72 -19.68
CA ILE A 481 -15.38 -11.76 -19.52
C ILE A 481 -15.87 -10.37 -19.13
N ILE A 482 -16.82 -9.84 -19.89
CA ILE A 482 -17.53 -8.58 -19.62
C ILE A 482 -19.02 -8.90 -19.61
N TYR A 483 -19.55 -9.25 -18.44
CA TYR A 483 -20.93 -9.72 -18.31
C TYR A 483 -21.67 -8.96 -17.23
N ASP A 484 -22.30 -7.86 -17.62
CA ASP A 484 -22.95 -6.93 -16.70
C ASP A 484 -24.18 -6.24 -17.32
N GLN A 485 -24.71 -5.22 -16.65
CA GLN A 485 -25.69 -4.29 -17.23
C GLN A 485 -25.00 -3.05 -17.85
N GLY A 486 -25.70 -2.35 -18.75
CA GLY A 486 -25.18 -1.15 -19.42
C GLY A 486 -24.50 -1.43 -20.76
N ASP A 487 -23.95 -0.40 -21.39
CA ASP A 487 -23.19 -0.51 -22.63
C ASP A 487 -21.75 -0.94 -22.33
N ILE A 488 -21.15 -1.77 -23.20
CA ILE A 488 -19.72 -2.09 -23.06
C ILE A 488 -18.87 -0.88 -23.45
N PHE A 489 -19.18 -0.25 -24.58
CA PHE A 489 -18.43 0.90 -25.07
C PHE A 489 -19.29 2.13 -25.27
N THR A 490 -18.77 3.26 -24.81
CA THR A 490 -19.23 4.57 -25.26
C THR A 490 -18.04 5.35 -25.83
N ILE A 491 -18.21 5.88 -27.03
CA ILE A 491 -17.25 6.81 -27.64
C ILE A 491 -17.87 8.19 -27.62
N SER A 492 -17.20 9.11 -26.94
CA SER A 492 -17.65 10.49 -26.77
C SER A 492 -16.61 11.46 -27.33
N GLY A 493 -17.09 12.58 -27.89
CA GLY A 493 -16.25 13.55 -28.59
C GLY A 493 -15.88 13.13 -30.02
N ASN A 494 -14.71 13.58 -30.49
CA ASN A 494 -14.19 13.36 -31.84
C ASN A 494 -12.95 12.45 -31.81
N THR A 495 -12.98 11.40 -31.00
CA THR A 495 -11.92 10.39 -30.94
C THR A 495 -12.27 9.16 -31.77
N THR A 496 -11.23 8.48 -32.27
CA THR A 496 -11.32 7.18 -32.93
C THR A 496 -10.34 6.25 -32.24
N PRO A 497 -10.77 5.50 -31.20
CA PRO A 497 -9.87 4.62 -30.50
C PRO A 497 -9.32 3.55 -31.44
N PHE A 498 -8.06 3.18 -31.22
CA PHE A 498 -7.49 1.96 -31.77
C PHE A 498 -7.87 0.81 -30.83
N LEU A 499 -8.93 0.08 -31.18
CA LEU A 499 -9.50 -0.96 -30.34
C LEU A 499 -9.23 -2.33 -30.94
N ARG A 500 -8.57 -3.19 -30.18
CA ARG A 500 -8.40 -4.61 -30.50
C ARG A 500 -9.08 -5.46 -29.44
N MET A 501 -10.03 -6.28 -29.87
CA MET A 501 -10.70 -7.24 -29.02
C MET A 501 -10.63 -8.62 -29.65
N LYS A 502 -10.14 -9.59 -28.87
CA LYS A 502 -10.11 -10.98 -29.31
C LYS A 502 -10.42 -11.96 -28.20
N CYS A 503 -11.25 -12.95 -28.52
CA CYS A 503 -11.60 -14.06 -27.65
C CYS A 503 -12.19 -13.59 -26.31
N ASN A 504 -13.23 -12.77 -26.37
CA ASN A 504 -13.89 -12.26 -25.17
C ASN A 504 -15.32 -12.81 -25.06
N TYR A 505 -15.79 -12.95 -23.82
CA TYR A 505 -17.16 -13.24 -23.51
C TYR A 505 -17.86 -11.95 -23.10
N VAL A 506 -18.95 -11.57 -23.77
CA VAL A 506 -19.57 -10.26 -23.59
C VAL A 506 -21.08 -10.39 -23.41
N HIS A 507 -21.75 -9.49 -22.69
CA HIS A 507 -23.22 -9.55 -22.57
C HIS A 507 -23.94 -8.98 -23.80
N GLU A 508 -23.29 -8.09 -24.56
CA GLU A 508 -23.86 -7.45 -25.75
C GLU A 508 -22.79 -7.06 -26.77
N THR A 509 -23.20 -6.72 -27.99
CA THR A 509 -22.30 -6.23 -29.06
C THR A 509 -22.91 -5.05 -29.83
N ASN A 510 -24.03 -4.50 -29.37
CA ASN A 510 -24.72 -3.38 -29.99
C ASN A 510 -23.99 -2.05 -29.75
N SER A 511 -23.32 -1.90 -28.60
CA SER A 511 -22.49 -0.73 -28.29
C SER A 511 -21.15 -0.73 -29.04
N PHE A 512 -20.81 -1.84 -29.70
CA PHE A 512 -19.51 -1.98 -30.35
C PHE A 512 -19.41 -0.96 -31.49
N PRO A 513 -18.31 -0.20 -31.56
CA PRO A 513 -18.17 0.80 -32.58
C PRO A 513 -18.16 0.15 -33.97
N SER A 514 -18.93 0.71 -34.90
CA SER A 514 -18.97 0.21 -36.28
C SER A 514 -17.56 0.18 -36.87
N ASN A 515 -17.14 -0.95 -37.45
CA ASN A 515 -15.79 -1.20 -37.99
C ASN A 515 -15.28 -0.07 -38.90
N GLY A 516 -14.64 0.92 -38.30
CA GLY A 516 -14.02 2.05 -38.96
C GLY A 516 -12.52 1.86 -39.05
N GLY A 517 -12.03 0.83 -39.74
CA GLY A 517 -10.60 0.65 -40.09
C GLY A 517 -9.59 0.42 -38.95
N SER A 518 -9.82 0.94 -37.74
CA SER A 518 -8.95 0.87 -36.56
C SER A 518 -9.52 0.00 -35.43
N ILE A 519 -10.58 -0.76 -35.73
CA ILE A 519 -11.28 -1.62 -34.79
C ILE A 519 -11.18 -3.05 -35.32
N GLU A 520 -10.50 -3.91 -34.55
CA GLU A 520 -10.36 -5.34 -34.83
C GLU A 520 -11.17 -6.10 -33.77
N LEU A 521 -12.30 -6.68 -34.18
CA LEU A 521 -13.18 -7.47 -33.31
C LEU A 521 -13.17 -8.91 -33.83
N GLU A 522 -12.54 -9.81 -33.09
CA GLU A 522 -12.51 -11.25 -33.38
C GLU A 522 -13.09 -12.01 -32.17
N ASP A 523 -13.97 -12.99 -32.40
CA ASP A 523 -14.36 -13.97 -31.38
C ASP A 523 -14.94 -13.36 -30.10
N ASN A 524 -15.93 -12.49 -30.26
CA ASN A 524 -16.69 -11.95 -29.14
C ASN A 524 -18.02 -12.69 -29.07
N TYR A 525 -18.27 -13.37 -27.95
CA TYR A 525 -19.38 -14.30 -27.78
C TYR A 525 -20.46 -13.67 -26.88
N PRO A 526 -21.67 -13.35 -27.41
CA PRO A 526 -22.73 -12.69 -26.66
C PRO A 526 -23.62 -13.69 -25.89
N PHE A 527 -23.05 -14.44 -24.96
CA PHE A 527 -23.75 -15.48 -24.21
C PHE A 527 -23.60 -15.30 -22.69
N ASN A 528 -24.26 -16.13 -21.90
CA ASN A 528 -24.04 -16.22 -20.46
C ASN A 528 -22.73 -17.00 -20.19
N PRO A 529 -21.78 -16.49 -19.39
CA PRO A 529 -20.56 -17.21 -19.03
C PRO A 529 -20.83 -18.43 -18.14
N ASP A 530 -22.05 -18.61 -17.63
CA ASP A 530 -22.45 -19.72 -16.76
C ASP A 530 -21.56 -19.81 -15.51
N PHE A 531 -21.51 -18.71 -14.75
CA PHE A 531 -20.85 -18.66 -13.45
C PHE A 531 -21.46 -19.67 -12.46
N VAL A 532 -20.67 -20.15 -11.50
CA VAL A 532 -21.14 -21.05 -10.44
C VAL A 532 -22.21 -20.37 -9.59
N ASP A 533 -21.92 -19.17 -9.04
CA ASP A 533 -22.88 -18.40 -8.24
C ASP A 533 -22.52 -16.90 -8.19
N SER A 534 -22.74 -16.21 -9.33
CA SER A 534 -22.43 -14.78 -9.45
C SER A 534 -23.24 -13.89 -8.49
N ALA A 535 -24.36 -14.37 -7.96
CA ALA A 535 -25.17 -13.62 -7.00
C ALA A 535 -24.53 -13.55 -5.61
N ASN A 536 -23.64 -14.49 -5.29
CA ASN A 536 -22.88 -14.52 -4.04
C ASN A 536 -21.38 -14.22 -4.23
N GLY A 537 -20.99 -13.74 -5.42
CA GLY A 537 -19.62 -13.36 -5.74
C GLY A 537 -18.72 -14.50 -6.20
N ASP A 538 -19.29 -15.68 -6.48
CA ASP A 538 -18.55 -16.81 -7.05
C ASP A 538 -18.60 -16.76 -8.57
N TYR A 539 -17.52 -16.23 -9.15
CA TYR A 539 -17.35 -16.03 -10.59
C TYR A 539 -16.52 -17.14 -11.26
N HIS A 540 -16.32 -18.27 -10.58
CA HIS A 540 -15.80 -19.49 -11.21
C HIS A 540 -16.73 -19.93 -12.34
N LEU A 541 -16.16 -20.59 -13.34
CA LEU A 541 -16.93 -21.10 -14.47
C LEU A 541 -17.52 -22.46 -14.12
N GLN A 542 -18.79 -22.69 -14.43
CA GLN A 542 -19.37 -24.02 -14.31
C GLN A 542 -18.62 -25.02 -15.21
N SER A 543 -18.58 -26.29 -14.80
CA SER A 543 -17.90 -27.37 -15.53
C SER A 543 -18.32 -27.58 -17.00
N GLN A 544 -19.46 -27.00 -17.42
CA GLN A 544 -19.98 -27.10 -18.79
C GLN A 544 -20.00 -25.74 -19.51
N SER A 545 -19.39 -24.71 -18.92
CA SER A 545 -19.34 -23.38 -19.52
C SER A 545 -18.56 -23.41 -20.83
N PHE A 546 -19.09 -22.73 -21.85
CA PHE A 546 -18.38 -22.52 -23.12
C PHE A 546 -17.26 -21.47 -23.02
N ALA A 547 -17.12 -20.80 -21.87
CA ALA A 547 -16.00 -19.92 -21.58
C ALA A 547 -14.72 -20.70 -21.23
N LYS A 548 -14.83 -22.01 -20.96
CA LYS A 548 -13.67 -22.88 -20.75
C LYS A 548 -13.03 -23.34 -22.05
N ASP A 549 -11.70 -23.49 -22.06
CA ASP A 549 -10.90 -23.94 -23.20
C ASP A 549 -11.31 -23.25 -24.53
N LEU A 550 -11.51 -21.94 -24.42
CA LEU A 550 -12.07 -21.13 -25.49
C LEU A 550 -10.98 -20.54 -26.37
N CYS A 551 -9.85 -20.13 -25.78
CA CYS A 551 -8.87 -19.25 -26.41
C CYS A 551 -7.52 -19.91 -26.70
N SER A 552 -6.76 -19.33 -27.63
CA SER A 552 -5.39 -19.76 -27.93
C SER A 552 -4.37 -18.70 -27.50
N GLU A 553 -3.16 -19.12 -27.12
CA GLU A 553 -2.06 -18.24 -26.66
C GLU A 553 -1.34 -17.44 -27.77
N ASN A 554 -1.75 -17.59 -29.04
CA ASN A 554 -0.98 -17.05 -30.18
C ASN A 554 -0.89 -15.51 -30.23
N GLU A 555 -1.70 -14.80 -29.44
CA GLU A 555 -1.88 -13.35 -29.53
C GLU A 555 -1.39 -12.61 -28.27
N ILE A 556 -1.60 -13.21 -27.10
CA ILE A 556 -1.10 -12.70 -25.82
C ILE A 556 -0.48 -13.85 -25.03
N GLN A 557 0.73 -13.61 -24.51
CA GLN A 557 1.32 -14.48 -23.50
C GLN A 557 0.91 -13.94 -22.15
N SER A 558 0.31 -14.79 -21.32
CA SER A 558 -0.02 -14.39 -19.95
C SER A 558 1.27 -14.11 -19.18
N SER A 559 1.27 -13.04 -18.40
CA SER A 559 2.40 -12.69 -17.53
C SER A 559 2.23 -13.27 -16.12
N TYR A 560 1.01 -13.64 -15.74
CA TYR A 560 0.65 -14.06 -14.39
C TYR A 560 -0.28 -15.28 -14.41
N PRO A 561 -0.21 -16.16 -13.39
CA PRO A 561 -1.26 -17.16 -13.20
C PRO A 561 -2.63 -16.49 -13.02
N ASP A 562 -3.68 -17.30 -12.93
CA ASP A 562 -5.02 -16.81 -12.61
C ASP A 562 -5.11 -16.19 -11.20
N ILE A 563 -6.26 -15.67 -10.80
CA ILE A 563 -6.40 -15.01 -9.50
C ILE A 563 -6.17 -15.96 -8.31
N GLU A 564 -6.42 -17.26 -8.49
CA GLU A 564 -6.21 -18.35 -7.52
C GLU A 564 -4.78 -18.95 -7.56
N GLY A 565 -3.93 -18.47 -8.48
CA GLY A 565 -2.54 -18.86 -8.60
C GLY A 565 -2.35 -20.12 -9.46
N ASN A 566 -3.40 -20.56 -10.14
CA ASN A 566 -3.36 -21.66 -11.10
C ASN A 566 -2.62 -21.21 -12.37
N PRO A 567 -1.70 -22.03 -12.91
CA PRO A 567 -1.12 -21.76 -14.22
C PRO A 567 -2.21 -21.71 -15.29
N ARG A 568 -2.11 -20.79 -16.24
CA ARG A 568 -3.05 -20.70 -17.36
C ARG A 568 -2.72 -21.69 -18.48
N GLY A 569 -3.71 -22.00 -19.32
CA GLY A 569 -3.54 -22.87 -20.48
C GLY A 569 -3.64 -24.35 -20.15
N ILE A 570 -4.32 -24.70 -19.06
CA ILE A 570 -4.48 -26.08 -18.60
C ILE A 570 -5.72 -26.68 -19.26
N ASP A 571 -5.47 -27.50 -20.29
CA ASP A 571 -6.50 -28.22 -21.04
C ASP A 571 -7.40 -29.07 -20.12
N ASP A 572 -8.71 -28.82 -20.14
CA ASP A 572 -9.70 -29.68 -19.51
C ASP A 572 -10.11 -30.80 -20.49
N PRO A 573 -9.71 -32.07 -20.24
CA PRO A 573 -10.02 -33.16 -21.18
C PRO A 573 -11.52 -33.46 -21.31
N ALA A 574 -12.37 -32.93 -20.42
CA ALA A 574 -13.82 -33.04 -20.49
C ALA A 574 -14.47 -31.92 -21.33
N VAL A 575 -13.78 -30.81 -21.59
CA VAL A 575 -14.27 -29.69 -22.39
C VAL A 575 -13.56 -29.68 -23.75
N PRO A 576 -14.28 -29.76 -24.87
CA PRO A 576 -13.63 -29.65 -26.17
C PRO A 576 -13.06 -28.26 -26.40
N ASN A 577 -11.74 -28.19 -26.56
CA ASN A 577 -11.04 -27.01 -27.08
C ASN A 577 -11.76 -26.39 -28.29
N LEU A 578 -12.27 -25.16 -28.15
CA LEU A 578 -12.84 -24.45 -29.30
C LEU A 578 -11.73 -23.82 -30.16
N ARG A 579 -10.78 -23.12 -29.52
CA ARG A 579 -9.57 -22.59 -30.18
C ARG A 579 -8.27 -23.03 -29.52
N GLY A 580 -8.29 -23.29 -28.23
CA GLY A 580 -7.12 -23.70 -27.45
C GLY A 580 -7.47 -23.80 -25.96
N PRO A 581 -6.50 -24.22 -25.13
CA PRO A 581 -6.74 -24.70 -23.77
C PRO A 581 -6.80 -23.58 -22.73
N PHE A 582 -7.14 -22.36 -23.13
CA PHE A 582 -7.16 -21.21 -22.23
C PHE A 582 -8.59 -20.83 -21.92
N ASP A 583 -8.90 -20.74 -20.63
CA ASP A 583 -10.16 -20.20 -20.15
C ASP A 583 -10.19 -18.67 -20.33
N VAL A 584 -11.39 -18.11 -20.53
CA VAL A 584 -11.58 -16.66 -20.50
C VAL A 584 -11.89 -16.17 -19.10
N GLY A 585 -11.38 -14.98 -18.78
CA GLY A 585 -11.62 -14.32 -17.50
C GLY A 585 -10.52 -14.59 -16.47
N ALA A 586 -10.85 -14.27 -15.22
CA ALA A 586 -9.90 -14.20 -14.11
C ALA A 586 -9.45 -15.56 -13.58
N TYR A 587 -10.19 -16.63 -13.88
CA TYR A 587 -10.00 -17.98 -13.34
C TYR A 587 -9.62 -18.97 -14.44
N GLU A 588 -8.77 -19.93 -14.09
CA GLU A 588 -8.44 -21.11 -14.88
C GLU A 588 -8.95 -22.35 -14.13
N GLU A 589 -9.95 -23.04 -14.70
CA GLU A 589 -10.68 -24.11 -14.02
C GLU A 589 -9.99 -25.47 -14.16
N ILE A 590 -9.24 -25.88 -13.13
CA ILE A 590 -8.62 -27.21 -13.07
C ILE A 590 -9.63 -28.26 -12.59
N SER A 591 -10.41 -28.83 -13.51
CA SER A 591 -11.50 -29.76 -13.18
C SER A 591 -11.05 -31.20 -12.87
N PHE A 592 -9.82 -31.60 -13.24
CA PHE A 592 -9.37 -32.99 -13.12
C PHE A 592 -8.78 -33.36 -11.76
N ASP A 593 -8.60 -32.40 -10.85
CA ASP A 593 -8.02 -32.67 -9.53
C ASP A 593 -9.04 -32.76 -8.38
N ILE A 594 -10.12 -33.51 -8.60
CA ILE A 594 -11.11 -33.81 -7.55
C ILE A 594 -10.46 -34.58 -6.38
N ILE A 595 -9.37 -35.31 -6.63
CA ILE A 595 -8.73 -36.18 -5.63
C ILE A 595 -7.85 -35.37 -4.66
N PHE A 596 -7.17 -34.31 -5.12
CA PHE A 596 -6.29 -33.49 -4.28
C PHE A 596 -6.88 -32.12 -3.90
N LYS A 597 -8.08 -31.74 -4.38
CA LYS A 597 -8.75 -30.47 -4.03
C LYS A 597 -8.86 -30.22 -2.52
N ASP A 598 -9.07 -31.27 -1.72
CA ASP A 598 -9.18 -31.19 -0.26
C ASP A 598 -7.85 -31.50 0.48
N SER A 599 -6.71 -31.45 -0.22
CA SER A 599 -5.35 -31.52 0.36
C SER A 599 -4.99 -32.70 1.28
N PHE A 600 -5.77 -33.81 1.30
CA PHE A 600 -5.52 -34.99 2.15
C PHE A 600 -5.11 -34.66 3.61
N GLU A 601 -5.77 -33.69 4.26
CA GLU A 601 -5.57 -33.47 5.70
C GLU A 601 -6.18 -34.57 6.58
#